data_AF-A0A3C1X728-F1
#
_entry.id   AF-A0A3C1X728-F1
#
_cell.length_a   1.000
_cell.length_b   1.000
_cell.length_c   1.000
_cell.angle_alpha   90.00
_cell.angle_beta   90.00
_cell.angle_gamma   90.00
#
_symmetry.space_group_name_H-M   'P 1'
#
loop_
_entity.id
_entity.type
_entity.pdbx_description
1 polymer ?
#
loop_
_entity_poly.entity_id
_entity_poly.type
_entity_poly.pdbx_seq_one_letter_code
_entity_poly.pdbx_strand_id
1 'polypeptide(L)'
;MADVRNYSGAAVIFLVVLRLGIGWQLLYEGLWKINTQSTPTPWSAEGYLKNAQGPMRDVFRTMAGDPDDKGWLDVDLVGARWDSWKQRFSKHYGLNDSQLGSLTRLIDGSSEYAAQLDALPAGVDFKAAGQDKVIRFDAARKLLLIDGKRHMVPAEKTALEAQIEGQAGPEYDAYRAALAAAYARSSRLSYKERARAHLMGNPDNAGLIDGRISQIELYNRMLDRYQEKLASADLPYQFEHLNRTWSDTRQKASELAGPVMAMDRELQDEALDLLSVDQLKRGPLSDPVSVLKVVDLLTITGLAGLGLLLIRGLFPRFAAFSAAMMIFGFYLAMPPLPGVPEAPGPEHSFIVNKNLIEVMALLALACIPSGMWFGLDSVLATFRLRRATLKGAR
;
A
#
# COMPACT_ATOMS: atom_id res chain seq x y z
N MET A 1 -11.96 -2.10 -55.58
CA MET A 1 -11.82 -0.99 -54.61
C MET A 1 -13.10 -0.99 -53.81
N ALA A 2 -13.05 -1.39 -52.54
CA ALA A 2 -14.25 -1.61 -51.73
C ALA A 2 -14.94 -0.27 -51.43
N ASP A 3 -16.25 -0.28 -51.64
CA ASP A 3 -17.20 0.83 -51.55
C ASP A 3 -17.18 1.46 -50.15
N VAL A 4 -16.60 2.66 -50.05
CA VAL A 4 -16.65 3.47 -48.84
C VAL A 4 -18.05 4.07 -48.79
N ARG A 5 -18.97 3.41 -48.09
CA ARG A 5 -20.29 3.93 -47.67
C ARG A 5 -20.24 5.45 -47.57
N ASN A 6 -21.10 6.15 -48.32
CA ASN A 6 -21.16 7.62 -48.41
C ASN A 6 -21.41 8.28 -47.03
N TYR A 7 -20.36 8.42 -46.21
CA TYR A 7 -20.42 9.25 -45.01
C TYR A 7 -20.44 10.72 -45.44
N SER A 8 -21.34 11.51 -44.87
CA SER A 8 -21.30 12.96 -45.09
C SER A 8 -19.98 13.52 -44.57
N GLY A 9 -19.48 14.61 -45.18
CA GLY A 9 -18.26 15.28 -44.72
C GLY A 9 -18.35 15.66 -43.22
N ALA A 10 -19.53 16.08 -42.77
CA ALA A 10 -19.79 16.35 -41.36
C ALA A 10 -19.63 15.10 -40.48
N ALA A 11 -20.17 13.94 -40.89
CA ALA A 11 -20.01 12.70 -40.15
C ALA A 11 -18.55 12.28 -40.03
N VAL A 12 -17.77 12.42 -41.11
CA VAL A 12 -16.32 12.16 -41.09
C VAL A 12 -15.62 13.08 -40.09
N ILE A 13 -15.90 14.38 -40.11
CA ILE A 13 -15.31 15.36 -39.18
C ILE A 13 -15.63 14.99 -37.73
N PHE A 14 -16.90 14.76 -37.40
CA PHE A 14 -17.29 14.44 -36.03
C PHE A 14 -16.73 13.11 -35.53
N LEU A 15 -16.64 12.08 -36.38
CA LEU A 15 -16.02 10.81 -36.01
C LEU A 15 -14.51 10.94 -35.78
N VAL A 16 -13.82 11.76 -36.57
CA VAL A 16 -12.40 12.07 -36.34
C VAL A 16 -12.23 12.86 -35.04
N VAL A 17 -13.04 13.90 -34.82
CA VAL A 17 -13.01 14.69 -33.57
C VAL A 17 -13.30 13.81 -32.36
N LEU A 18 -14.30 12.93 -32.42
CA LEU A 18 -14.61 11.96 -31.37
C LEU A 18 -13.40 11.05 -31.08
N ARG A 19 -12.76 10.50 -32.11
CA ARG A 19 -11.56 9.67 -31.95
C ARG A 19 -10.41 10.45 -31.30
N LEU A 20 -10.17 11.68 -31.74
CA LEU A 20 -9.14 12.54 -31.17
C LEU A 20 -9.45 12.93 -29.71
N GLY A 21 -10.72 13.22 -29.40
CA GLY A 21 -11.17 13.57 -28.06
C GLY A 21 -11.01 12.42 -27.07
N ILE A 22 -11.48 11.22 -27.43
CA ILE A 22 -11.29 10.01 -26.61
C ILE A 22 -9.80 9.68 -26.49
N GLY A 23 -9.06 9.73 -27.61
CA GLY A 23 -7.62 9.49 -27.60
C GLY A 23 -6.85 10.46 -26.70
N TRP A 24 -7.26 11.74 -26.67
CA TRP A 24 -6.72 12.75 -25.78
C TRP A 24 -7.00 12.46 -24.31
N GLN A 25 -8.25 12.11 -23.97
CA GLN A 25 -8.62 11.76 -22.59
C GLN A 25 -7.78 10.58 -22.08
N LEU A 26 -7.67 9.49 -22.86
CA LEU A 26 -6.87 8.33 -22.47
C LEU A 26 -5.38 8.66 -22.36
N LEU A 27 -4.84 9.41 -23.33
CA LEU A 27 -3.43 9.80 -23.31
C LEU A 27 -3.11 10.68 -22.10
N TYR A 28 -3.95 11.68 -21.82
CA TYR A 28 -3.77 12.56 -20.68
C TYR A 28 -3.82 11.78 -19.36
N GLU A 29 -4.83 10.91 -19.19
CA GLU A 29 -4.96 10.05 -18.02
C GLU A 29 -3.74 9.14 -17.81
N GLY A 30 -3.20 8.57 -18.90
CA GLY A 30 -1.99 7.75 -18.85
C GLY A 30 -0.75 8.58 -18.48
N LEU A 31 -0.54 9.73 -19.14
CA LEU A 31 0.60 10.62 -18.88
C LEU A 31 0.57 11.20 -17.45
N TRP A 32 -0.62 11.58 -16.96
CA TRP A 32 -0.78 12.02 -15.58
C TRP A 32 -0.34 10.92 -14.61
N LYS A 33 -0.78 9.67 -14.81
CA LYS A 33 -0.35 8.53 -13.97
C LYS A 33 1.14 8.27 -14.08
N ILE A 34 1.75 8.37 -15.27
CA ILE A 34 3.21 8.28 -15.44
C ILE A 34 3.93 9.34 -14.61
N ASN A 35 3.47 10.59 -14.66
CA ASN A 35 4.11 11.69 -13.94
C ASN A 35 4.02 11.51 -12.41
N THR A 36 2.97 10.87 -11.90
CA THR A 36 2.89 10.54 -10.47
C THR A 36 3.90 9.46 -10.06
N GLN A 37 4.41 8.62 -10.97
CA GLN A 37 5.37 7.56 -10.58
C GLN A 37 6.69 8.10 -10.02
N SER A 38 7.01 9.38 -10.27
CA SER A 38 8.18 10.06 -9.70
C SER A 38 7.86 10.89 -8.45
N THR A 39 6.64 10.84 -7.91
CA THR A 39 6.24 11.58 -6.70
C THR A 39 6.22 10.64 -5.48
N PRO A 40 6.20 11.18 -4.24
CA PRO A 40 6.08 10.36 -3.02
C PRO A 40 4.79 9.55 -2.92
N THR A 41 3.78 9.90 -3.71
CA THR A 41 2.46 9.25 -3.74
C THR A 41 2.14 8.82 -5.17
N PRO A 42 2.82 7.77 -5.68
CA PRO A 42 2.58 7.29 -7.03
C PRO A 42 1.15 6.78 -7.17
N TRP A 43 0.54 7.03 -8.33
CA TRP A 43 -0.77 6.45 -8.63
C TRP A 43 -0.68 4.93 -8.67
N SER A 44 -1.69 4.27 -8.09
CA SER A 44 -1.91 2.83 -8.15
C SER A 44 -3.40 2.54 -8.31
N ALA A 45 -3.73 1.44 -8.98
CA ALA A 45 -5.07 0.89 -9.08
C ALA A 45 -5.54 0.24 -7.78
N GLU A 46 -4.68 0.10 -6.76
CA GLU A 46 -4.98 -0.60 -5.50
C GLU A 46 -6.31 -0.14 -4.87
N GLY A 47 -6.46 1.17 -4.66
CA GLY A 47 -7.68 1.74 -4.08
C GLY A 47 -8.91 1.45 -4.95
N TYR A 48 -8.75 1.50 -6.27
CA TYR A 48 -9.83 1.19 -7.20
C TYR A 48 -10.24 -0.29 -7.14
N LEU A 49 -9.27 -1.20 -7.18
CA LEU A 49 -9.47 -2.64 -7.13
C LEU A 49 -10.04 -3.10 -5.78
N LYS A 50 -9.54 -2.57 -4.67
CA LYS A 50 -10.06 -2.84 -3.32
C LYS A 50 -11.53 -2.45 -3.17
N ASN A 51 -11.90 -1.34 -3.79
CA ASN A 51 -13.26 -0.81 -3.77
C ASN A 51 -14.17 -1.39 -4.85
N ALA A 52 -13.71 -2.37 -5.64
CA ALA A 52 -14.54 -2.96 -6.70
C ALA A 52 -15.84 -3.58 -6.13
N GLN A 53 -16.92 -3.44 -6.88
CA GLN A 53 -18.28 -3.80 -6.49
C GLN A 53 -18.99 -4.56 -7.62
N GLY A 54 -20.18 -5.08 -7.33
CA GLY A 54 -20.99 -5.82 -8.29
C GLY A 54 -20.51 -7.26 -8.54
N PRO A 55 -21.01 -7.92 -9.59
CA PRO A 55 -20.84 -9.36 -9.79
C PRO A 55 -19.39 -9.83 -9.97
N MET A 56 -18.51 -8.97 -10.48
CA MET A 56 -17.10 -9.31 -10.74
C MET A 56 -16.15 -8.82 -9.63
N ARG A 57 -16.68 -8.32 -8.50
CA ARG A 57 -15.87 -7.69 -7.44
C ARG A 57 -14.70 -8.58 -7.00
N ASP A 58 -14.91 -9.88 -6.81
CA ASP A 58 -13.90 -10.75 -6.21
C ASP A 58 -12.72 -10.97 -7.15
N VAL A 59 -12.97 -10.99 -8.47
CA VAL A 59 -11.94 -11.06 -9.51
C VAL A 59 -11.04 -9.82 -9.45
N PHE A 60 -11.63 -8.62 -9.40
CA PHE A 60 -10.87 -7.36 -9.33
C PHE A 60 -10.15 -7.20 -8.00
N ARG A 61 -10.81 -7.53 -6.88
CA ARG A 61 -10.23 -7.43 -5.54
C ARG A 61 -9.03 -8.36 -5.38
N THR A 62 -9.08 -9.56 -5.95
CA THR A 62 -7.93 -10.49 -5.95
C THR A 62 -6.71 -9.90 -6.65
N MET A 63 -6.88 -9.05 -7.67
CA MET A 63 -5.77 -8.38 -8.35
C MET A 63 -5.01 -7.40 -7.45
N ALA A 64 -5.64 -6.88 -6.39
CA ALA A 64 -4.97 -6.04 -5.39
C ALA A 64 -4.01 -6.84 -4.48
N GLY A 65 -4.07 -8.17 -4.50
CA GLY A 65 -3.24 -9.06 -3.68
C GLY A 65 -3.73 -9.19 -2.24
N ASP A 66 -3.90 -8.07 -1.53
CA ASP A 66 -4.43 -8.03 -0.16
C ASP A 66 -5.66 -7.11 -0.07
N PRO A 67 -6.81 -7.52 -0.64
CA PRO A 67 -7.97 -6.64 -0.81
C PRO A 67 -8.69 -6.22 0.48
N ASP A 68 -8.40 -6.89 1.58
CA ASP A 68 -9.00 -6.67 2.90
C ASP A 68 -7.97 -6.18 3.93
N ASP A 69 -6.73 -5.88 3.50
CA ASP A 69 -5.62 -5.49 4.37
C ASP A 69 -5.28 -6.49 5.47
N LYS A 70 -5.68 -7.76 5.31
CA LYS A 70 -5.52 -8.80 6.33
C LYS A 70 -4.05 -9.10 6.58
N GLY A 71 -3.20 -8.99 5.56
CA GLY A 71 -1.77 -9.17 5.71
C GLY A 71 -1.11 -8.12 6.60
N TRP A 72 -1.74 -6.96 6.80
CA TRP A 72 -1.30 -5.92 7.74
C TRP A 72 -1.85 -6.10 9.15
N LEU A 73 -2.81 -6.99 9.35
CA LEU A 73 -3.40 -7.32 10.65
C LEU A 73 -2.74 -8.56 11.29
N ASP A 74 -1.90 -9.26 10.54
CA ASP A 74 -1.16 -10.43 11.01
C ASP A 74 0.28 -10.00 11.37
N VAL A 75 0.61 -10.09 12.65
CA VAL A 75 1.92 -9.68 13.20
C VAL A 75 3.07 -10.48 12.60
N ASP A 76 2.86 -11.77 12.32
CA ASP A 76 3.91 -12.65 11.78
C ASP A 76 4.15 -12.36 10.30
N LEU A 77 3.08 -12.11 9.52
CA LEU A 77 3.20 -11.69 8.12
C LEU A 77 3.85 -10.30 7.98
N VAL A 78 3.49 -9.35 8.84
CA VAL A 78 4.14 -8.02 8.89
C VAL A 78 5.62 -8.17 9.24
N GLY A 79 5.94 -8.97 10.25
CA GLY A 79 7.31 -9.26 10.64
C GLY A 79 8.13 -9.87 9.49
N ALA A 80 7.58 -10.88 8.80
CA ALA A 80 8.21 -11.51 7.65
C ALA A 80 8.39 -10.55 6.45
N ARG A 81 7.41 -9.65 6.22
CA ARG A 81 7.51 -8.60 5.21
C ARG A 81 8.69 -7.68 5.49
N TRP A 82 8.85 -7.22 6.74
CA TRP A 82 9.98 -6.38 7.14
C TRP A 82 11.32 -7.11 7.11
N ASP A 83 11.36 -8.40 7.44
CA ASP A 83 12.59 -9.20 7.29
C ASP A 83 13.00 -9.35 5.83
N SER A 84 12.04 -9.66 4.94
CA SER A 84 12.30 -9.74 3.50
C SER A 84 12.76 -8.39 2.94
N TRP A 85 12.12 -7.29 3.36
CA TRP A 85 12.51 -5.95 2.96
C TRP A 85 13.91 -5.59 3.48
N LYS A 86 14.22 -5.84 4.75
CA LYS A 86 15.55 -5.63 5.37
C LYS A 86 16.65 -6.32 4.56
N GLN A 87 16.43 -7.57 4.14
CA GLN A 87 17.38 -8.32 3.32
C GLN A 87 17.61 -7.67 1.95
N ARG A 88 16.54 -7.27 1.26
CA ARG A 88 16.65 -6.59 -0.05
C ARG A 88 17.31 -5.22 0.07
N PHE A 89 16.92 -4.45 1.08
CA PHE A 89 17.46 -3.13 1.38
C PHE A 89 18.97 -3.21 1.69
N SER A 90 19.35 -4.14 2.58
CA SER A 90 20.75 -4.39 2.93
C SER A 90 21.60 -4.75 1.71
N LYS A 91 21.09 -5.63 0.84
CA LYS A 91 21.77 -6.04 -0.38
C LYS A 91 21.86 -4.94 -1.42
N HIS A 92 20.79 -4.19 -1.65
CA HIS A 92 20.73 -3.13 -2.66
C HIS A 92 21.68 -1.98 -2.33
N TYR A 93 21.67 -1.51 -1.07
CA TYR A 93 22.53 -0.41 -0.63
C TYR A 93 23.92 -0.86 -0.14
N GLY A 94 24.15 -2.17 0.04
CA GLY A 94 25.42 -2.71 0.52
C GLY A 94 25.78 -2.19 1.90
N LEU A 95 24.90 -2.41 2.87
CA LEU A 95 25.08 -1.92 4.24
C LEU A 95 26.32 -2.53 4.90
N ASN A 96 27.06 -1.71 5.65
CA ASN A 96 28.11 -2.20 6.54
C ASN A 96 27.53 -2.74 7.87
N ASP A 97 28.36 -3.36 8.69
CA ASP A 97 27.94 -4.00 9.95
C ASP A 97 27.27 -3.02 10.93
N SER A 98 27.74 -1.78 10.99
CA SER A 98 27.16 -0.74 11.87
C SER A 98 25.76 -0.33 11.40
N GLN A 99 25.59 -0.11 10.09
CA GLN A 99 24.30 0.20 9.48
C GLN A 99 23.32 -0.97 9.63
N LEU A 100 23.77 -2.20 9.37
CA LEU A 100 22.97 -3.40 9.51
C LEU A 100 22.53 -3.62 10.96
N GLY A 101 23.42 -3.42 11.93
CA GLY A 101 23.10 -3.49 13.36
C GLY A 101 22.13 -2.40 13.81
N SER A 102 22.18 -1.22 13.20
CA SER A 102 21.23 -0.13 13.47
C SER A 102 19.85 -0.42 12.88
N LEU A 103 19.80 -0.89 11.63
CA LEU A 103 18.57 -1.32 10.97
C LEU A 103 17.91 -2.51 11.69
N THR A 104 18.72 -3.47 12.16
CA THR A 104 18.22 -4.62 12.94
C THR A 104 17.59 -4.16 14.25
N ARG A 105 18.25 -3.25 15.00
CA ARG A 105 17.66 -2.68 16.23
C ARG A 105 16.38 -1.89 15.98
N LEU A 106 16.31 -1.20 14.85
CA LEU A 106 15.13 -0.46 14.44
C LEU A 106 13.92 -1.40 14.24
N ILE A 107 14.13 -2.53 13.54
CA ILE A 107 13.07 -3.49 13.19
C ILE A 107 12.75 -4.46 14.33
N ASP A 108 13.78 -5.09 14.89
CA ASP A 108 13.68 -6.24 15.79
C ASP A 108 13.87 -5.90 17.27
N GLY A 109 14.32 -4.67 17.58
CA GLY A 109 14.65 -4.25 18.94
C GLY A 109 16.10 -4.58 19.33
N SER A 110 16.49 -4.10 20.50
CA SER A 110 17.77 -4.47 21.12
C SER A 110 17.57 -5.64 22.06
N SER A 111 18.54 -6.55 22.19
CA SER A 111 18.45 -7.60 23.21
C SER A 111 18.53 -7.05 24.62
N GLU A 112 19.26 -5.94 24.79
CA GLU A 112 19.43 -5.24 26.07
C GLU A 112 19.58 -3.73 25.83
N TYR A 113 19.12 -2.92 26.78
CA TYR A 113 19.32 -1.48 26.79
C TYR A 113 20.31 -1.11 27.91
N ALA A 114 21.51 -0.72 27.50
CA ALA A 114 22.61 -0.44 28.41
C ALA A 114 22.73 1.04 28.74
N ALA A 115 23.15 1.36 29.97
CA ALA A 115 23.70 2.67 30.36
C ALA A 115 24.97 2.47 31.18
N GLN A 116 25.92 3.40 31.07
CA GLN A 116 27.18 3.31 31.79
C GLN A 116 26.96 3.58 33.28
N LEU A 117 27.48 2.69 34.13
CA LEU A 117 27.42 2.81 35.59
C LEU A 117 28.66 2.13 36.19
N ASP A 118 29.49 2.89 36.90
CA ASP A 118 30.76 2.36 37.43
C ASP A 118 30.59 1.33 38.55
N ALA A 119 29.64 1.57 39.46
CA ALA A 119 29.31 0.70 40.58
C ALA A 119 27.84 0.85 40.95
N LEU A 120 27.25 -0.22 41.49
CA LEU A 120 25.92 -0.17 42.06
C LEU A 120 25.99 0.49 43.45
N PRO A 121 25.27 1.60 43.70
CA PRO A 121 25.32 2.28 44.99
C PRO A 121 24.68 1.42 46.10
N ALA A 122 25.08 1.69 47.34
CA ALA A 122 24.53 0.98 48.50
C ALA A 122 23.01 1.22 48.63
N GLY A 123 22.26 0.19 48.99
CA GLY A 123 20.81 0.27 49.17
C GLY A 123 19.97 -0.02 47.91
N VAL A 124 20.58 -0.11 46.73
CA VAL A 124 19.89 -0.57 45.52
C VAL A 124 19.88 -2.10 45.47
N ASP A 125 18.68 -2.69 45.49
CA ASP A 125 18.45 -4.12 45.36
C ASP A 125 17.30 -4.39 44.39
N PHE A 126 17.66 -4.84 43.18
CA PHE A 126 16.70 -5.16 42.14
C PHE A 126 15.76 -6.31 42.52
N LYS A 127 16.25 -7.28 43.29
CA LYS A 127 15.45 -8.42 43.71
C LYS A 127 14.44 -8.02 44.78
N ALA A 128 14.85 -7.17 45.73
CA ALA A 128 13.94 -6.60 46.71
C ALA A 128 12.83 -5.75 46.08
N ALA A 129 13.12 -5.06 44.96
CA ALA A 129 12.13 -4.33 44.16
C ALA A 129 11.28 -5.23 43.23
N GLY A 130 11.57 -6.54 43.16
CA GLY A 130 10.90 -7.47 42.22
C GLY A 130 11.26 -7.23 40.75
N GLN A 131 12.38 -6.56 40.46
CA GLN A 131 12.82 -6.13 39.13
C GLN A 131 14.01 -6.92 38.59
N ASP A 132 14.39 -8.04 39.22
CA ASP A 132 15.54 -8.87 38.86
C ASP A 132 15.48 -9.46 37.43
N LYS A 133 14.28 -9.52 36.85
CA LYS A 133 14.06 -9.98 35.47
C LYS A 133 14.03 -8.84 34.45
N VAL A 134 13.93 -7.59 34.89
CA VAL A 134 13.81 -6.40 34.05
C VAL A 134 15.14 -5.66 33.98
N ILE A 135 15.86 -5.56 35.10
CA ILE A 135 17.12 -4.82 35.19
C ILE A 135 18.21 -5.66 35.87
N ARG A 136 19.43 -5.56 35.35
CA ARG A 136 20.63 -6.17 35.92
C ARG A 136 21.82 -5.22 35.83
N PHE A 137 22.75 -5.35 36.77
CA PHE A 137 24.02 -4.65 36.73
C PHE A 137 25.14 -5.62 36.35
N ASP A 138 25.87 -5.30 35.29
CA ASP A 138 27.05 -6.04 34.84
C ASP A 138 28.31 -5.35 35.36
N ALA A 139 28.86 -5.87 36.46
CA ALA A 139 30.03 -5.30 37.12
C ALA A 139 31.30 -5.40 36.26
N ALA A 140 31.42 -6.41 35.38
CA ALA A 140 32.59 -6.58 34.53
C ALA A 140 32.62 -5.53 33.41
N ARG A 141 31.44 -5.23 32.86
CA ARG A 141 31.28 -4.25 31.77
C ARG A 141 30.99 -2.84 32.27
N LYS A 142 30.68 -2.68 33.56
CA LYS A 142 30.24 -1.41 34.18
C LYS A 142 29.01 -0.83 33.49
N LEU A 143 28.01 -1.71 33.29
CA LEU A 143 26.78 -1.37 32.59
C LEU A 143 25.56 -1.71 33.44
N LEU A 144 24.61 -0.79 33.50
CA LEU A 144 23.24 -1.04 33.89
C LEU A 144 22.46 -1.48 32.65
N LEU A 145 21.82 -2.65 32.71
CA LEU A 145 21.21 -3.31 31.57
C LEU A 145 19.73 -3.55 31.85
N ILE A 146 18.86 -3.11 30.95
CA ILE A 146 17.44 -3.43 30.94
C ILE A 146 17.18 -4.51 29.88
N ASP A 147 16.37 -5.52 30.22
CA ASP A 147 15.97 -6.58 29.31
C ASP A 147 15.21 -6.01 28.12
N GLY A 148 15.67 -6.37 26.91
CA GLY A 148 15.15 -5.81 25.68
C GLY A 148 13.74 -6.27 25.32
N LYS A 149 13.27 -7.40 25.86
CA LYS A 149 11.95 -7.97 25.54
C LYS A 149 10.88 -7.56 26.53
N ARG A 150 11.24 -7.39 27.80
CA ARG A 150 10.32 -6.98 28.86
C ARG A 150 10.15 -5.48 28.92
N HIS A 151 11.18 -4.74 28.51
CA HIS A 151 11.31 -3.32 28.76
C HIS A 151 11.14 -3.00 30.25
N MET A 152 11.20 -1.73 30.61
CA MET A 152 10.92 -1.28 31.97
C MET A 152 9.71 -0.35 31.92
N VAL A 153 8.73 -0.59 32.79
CA VAL A 153 7.53 0.25 32.86
C VAL A 153 7.71 1.39 33.88
N PRO A 154 6.93 2.49 33.79
CA PRO A 154 7.09 3.63 34.68
C PRO A 154 7.01 3.28 36.17
N ALA A 155 6.12 2.35 36.55
CA ALA A 155 5.96 1.92 37.93
C ALA A 155 7.19 1.19 38.49
N GLU A 156 7.85 0.38 37.67
CA GLU A 156 9.08 -0.34 38.03
C GLU A 156 10.24 0.63 38.22
N LYS A 157 10.35 1.64 37.33
CA LYS A 157 11.32 2.72 37.48
C LYS A 157 11.11 3.48 38.80
N THR A 158 9.89 3.88 39.10
CA THR A 158 9.57 4.61 40.35
C THR A 158 9.91 3.76 41.58
N ALA A 159 9.65 2.45 41.55
CA ALA A 159 9.98 1.54 42.64
C ALA A 159 11.51 1.46 42.88
N LEU A 160 12.31 1.53 41.83
CA LEU A 160 13.78 1.56 41.93
C LEU A 160 14.30 2.92 42.41
N GLU A 161 13.67 4.02 42.01
CA GLU A 161 14.03 5.37 42.47
C GLU A 161 13.68 5.56 43.96
N ALA A 162 12.60 4.94 44.45
CA ALA A 162 12.21 4.99 45.85
C ALA A 162 13.25 4.36 46.81
N GLN A 163 14.04 3.37 46.35
CA GLN A 163 15.09 2.76 47.18
C GLN A 163 16.21 3.72 47.57
N ILE A 164 16.41 4.77 46.78
CA ILE A 164 17.46 5.78 46.96
C ILE A 164 16.88 7.16 47.27
N GLU A 165 15.60 7.21 47.65
CA GLU A 165 14.95 8.46 48.03
C GLU A 165 15.64 9.07 49.26
N GLY A 166 15.99 10.35 49.19
CA GLY A 166 16.75 11.05 50.22
C GLY A 166 18.25 10.76 50.26
N GLN A 167 18.77 9.86 49.41
CA GLN A 167 20.22 9.62 49.28
C GLN A 167 20.86 10.62 48.30
N ALA A 168 21.91 11.29 48.77
CA ALA A 168 22.67 12.29 48.02
C ALA A 168 24.14 11.86 47.87
N GLY A 169 24.71 12.10 46.70
CA GLY A 169 26.11 11.78 46.42
C GLY A 169 26.32 11.43 44.95
N PRO A 170 27.58 11.51 44.47
CA PRO A 170 27.90 11.31 43.06
C PRO A 170 27.54 9.91 42.55
N GLU A 171 27.58 8.89 43.40
CA GLU A 171 27.19 7.51 43.06
C GLU A 171 25.67 7.36 42.83
N TYR A 172 24.85 8.01 43.66
CA TYR A 172 23.38 8.00 43.53
C TYR A 172 22.92 8.84 42.33
N ASP A 173 23.59 9.95 42.06
CA ASP A 173 23.33 10.78 40.88
C ASP A 173 23.70 10.05 39.58
N ALA A 174 24.85 9.36 39.56
CA ALA A 174 25.26 8.52 38.44
C ALA A 174 24.26 7.38 38.19
N TYR A 175 23.76 6.72 39.26
CA TYR A 175 22.73 5.71 39.12
C TYR A 175 21.40 6.27 38.60
N ARG A 176 20.92 7.41 39.12
CA ARG A 176 19.71 8.08 38.61
C ARG A 176 19.84 8.40 37.12
N ALA A 177 20.98 8.96 36.71
CA ALA A 177 21.26 9.26 35.31
C ALA A 177 21.33 7.99 34.45
N ALA A 178 22.00 6.93 34.92
CA ALA A 178 22.10 5.67 34.21
C ALA A 178 20.73 4.97 34.07
N LEU A 179 19.93 4.93 35.14
CA LEU A 179 18.58 4.38 35.14
C LEU A 179 17.68 5.16 34.19
N ALA A 180 17.70 6.51 34.26
CA ALA A 180 16.93 7.35 33.36
C ALA A 180 17.35 7.16 31.89
N ALA A 181 18.65 7.04 31.60
CA ALA A 181 19.16 6.82 30.25
C ALA A 181 18.81 5.43 29.71
N ALA A 182 18.95 4.38 30.52
CA ALA A 182 18.57 3.03 30.15
C ALA A 182 17.05 2.95 29.92
N TYR A 183 16.25 3.54 30.82
CA TYR A 183 14.80 3.61 30.72
C TYR A 183 14.33 4.36 29.47
N ALA A 184 14.91 5.53 29.17
CA ALA A 184 14.56 6.30 27.99
C ALA A 184 14.91 5.58 26.68
N ARG A 185 15.89 4.66 26.71
CA ARG A 185 16.22 3.79 25.57
C ARG A 185 15.26 2.60 25.51
N SER A 186 14.97 1.96 26.64
CA SER A 186 14.03 0.83 26.69
C SER A 186 12.59 1.24 26.39
N SER A 187 12.19 2.49 26.65
CA SER A 187 10.85 2.97 26.33
C SER A 187 10.60 3.13 24.82
N ARG A 188 11.64 3.05 23.98
CA ARG A 188 11.53 3.11 22.52
C ARG A 188 11.38 1.71 21.97
N LEU A 189 10.14 1.36 21.65
CA LEU A 189 9.79 0.10 20.99
C LEU A 189 10.30 0.08 19.55
N SER A 190 10.79 -1.07 19.12
CA SER A 190 11.07 -1.38 17.72
C SER A 190 9.81 -1.41 16.87
N TYR A 191 9.96 -1.42 15.55
CA TYR A 191 8.81 -1.51 14.65
C TYR A 191 7.97 -2.78 14.86
N LYS A 192 8.59 -3.96 15.04
CA LYS A 192 7.86 -5.22 15.33
C LYS A 192 7.11 -5.15 16.65
N GLU A 193 7.70 -4.56 17.68
CA GLU A 193 7.04 -4.33 18.97
C GLU A 193 5.87 -3.34 18.85
N ARG A 194 6.06 -2.21 18.16
CA ARG A 194 5.00 -1.21 17.89
C ARG A 194 3.83 -1.79 17.12
N ALA A 195 4.08 -2.61 16.09
CA ALA A 195 3.02 -3.26 15.32
C ALA A 195 2.25 -4.27 16.19
N ARG A 196 2.97 -5.11 16.94
CA ARG A 196 2.37 -6.08 17.85
C ARG A 196 1.53 -5.41 18.94
N ALA A 197 2.07 -4.35 19.54
CA ALA A 197 1.41 -3.51 20.55
C ALA A 197 0.06 -2.99 20.06
N HIS A 198 0.06 -2.42 18.85
CA HIS A 198 -1.12 -1.84 18.21
C HIS A 198 -2.18 -2.89 17.88
N LEU A 199 -1.76 -4.02 17.31
CA LEU A 199 -2.63 -5.04 16.77
C LEU A 199 -3.23 -5.95 17.86
N MET A 200 -2.41 -6.45 18.77
CA MET A 200 -2.85 -7.43 19.77
C MET A 200 -3.43 -6.78 21.03
N GLY A 201 -3.24 -5.47 21.23
CA GLY A 201 -3.62 -4.79 22.46
C GLY A 201 -2.60 -5.04 23.59
N ASN A 202 -2.09 -3.93 24.10
CA ASN A 202 -1.03 -3.66 25.10
C ASN A 202 0.28 -4.49 25.02
N PRO A 203 1.42 -3.86 24.67
CA PRO A 203 2.74 -4.49 24.73
C PRO A 203 3.28 -4.67 26.15
N ASP A 204 2.72 -4.01 27.18
CA ASP A 204 3.12 -4.27 28.57
C ASP A 204 1.92 -4.61 29.46
N ASN A 205 2.14 -5.56 30.35
CA ASN A 205 1.63 -5.46 31.72
C ASN A 205 2.33 -4.29 32.45
N ALA A 206 2.16 -3.08 31.92
CA ALA A 206 1.99 -1.88 32.70
C ALA A 206 0.48 -1.77 33.01
N GLY A 207 0.01 -2.57 33.96
CA GLY A 207 -1.20 -2.37 34.74
C GLY A 207 -2.56 -2.33 34.02
N LEU A 208 -3.29 -3.45 34.12
CA LEU A 208 -4.77 -3.54 34.12
C LEU A 208 -5.50 -3.17 32.83
N ILE A 209 -5.76 -4.20 32.01
CA ILE A 209 -6.90 -4.19 31.10
C ILE A 209 -7.74 -5.44 31.39
N ASP A 210 -8.51 -5.36 32.47
CA ASP A 210 -9.64 -6.23 32.69
C ASP A 210 -10.76 -5.76 31.73
N GLY A 211 -11.13 -6.60 30.75
CA GLY A 211 -12.40 -6.47 30.02
C GLY A 211 -12.44 -5.76 28.65
N ARG A 212 -11.33 -5.34 28.01
CA ARG A 212 -11.37 -4.82 26.62
C ARG A 212 -10.88 -5.87 25.61
N ILE A 213 -11.79 -6.33 24.77
CA ILE A 213 -11.54 -7.21 23.61
C ILE A 213 -10.43 -6.59 22.75
N SER A 214 -9.41 -7.37 22.35
CA SER A 214 -8.38 -6.88 21.41
C SER A 214 -9.05 -6.42 20.11
N GLN A 215 -8.58 -5.33 19.50
CA GLN A 215 -9.25 -4.80 18.30
C GLN A 215 -9.25 -5.79 17.14
N ILE A 216 -8.22 -6.65 17.05
CA ILE A 216 -8.18 -7.80 16.14
C ILE A 216 -9.26 -8.82 16.47
N GLU A 217 -9.45 -9.16 17.74
CA GLU A 217 -10.49 -10.12 18.12
C GLU A 217 -11.88 -9.56 17.84
N LEU A 218 -12.10 -8.25 18.03
CA LEU A 218 -13.32 -7.58 17.60
C LEU A 218 -13.52 -7.70 16.09
N TYR A 219 -12.47 -7.44 15.29
CA TYR A 219 -12.50 -7.61 13.84
C TYR A 219 -12.81 -9.05 13.41
N ASN A 220 -12.15 -10.04 14.01
CA ASN A 220 -12.39 -11.46 13.73
C ASN A 220 -13.84 -11.85 14.06
N ARG A 221 -14.39 -11.42 15.21
CA ARG A 221 -15.80 -11.64 15.53
C ARG A 221 -16.76 -10.94 14.56
N MET A 222 -16.39 -9.80 13.99
CA MET A 222 -17.20 -9.16 12.94
C MET A 222 -17.18 -9.99 11.65
N LEU A 223 -16.02 -10.51 11.26
CA LEU A 223 -15.87 -11.40 10.12
C LEU A 223 -16.67 -12.70 10.30
N ASP A 224 -16.56 -13.37 11.44
CA ASP A 224 -17.25 -14.63 11.72
C ASP A 224 -18.77 -14.42 11.65
N ARG A 225 -19.29 -13.38 12.30
CA ARG A 225 -20.72 -13.03 12.22
C ARG A 225 -21.18 -12.70 10.81
N TYR A 226 -20.34 -12.06 10.00
CA TYR A 226 -20.65 -11.81 8.60
C TYR A 226 -20.75 -13.14 7.82
N GLN A 227 -19.78 -14.04 8.00
CA GLN A 227 -19.76 -15.34 7.32
C GLN A 227 -20.95 -16.23 7.71
N GLU A 228 -21.28 -16.30 9.01
CA GLU A 228 -22.44 -17.04 9.50
C GLU A 228 -23.75 -16.52 8.87
N LYS A 229 -23.95 -15.20 8.89
CA LYS A 229 -25.15 -14.58 8.30
C LYS A 229 -25.20 -14.73 6.78
N LEU A 230 -24.06 -14.71 6.10
CA LEU A 230 -23.97 -14.93 4.65
C LEU A 230 -24.39 -16.36 4.30
N ALA A 231 -24.00 -17.34 5.10
CA ALA A 231 -24.35 -18.75 4.88
C ALA A 231 -25.84 -19.03 5.09
N SER A 232 -26.53 -18.23 5.91
CA SER A 232 -27.96 -18.37 6.21
C SER A 232 -28.86 -17.36 5.47
N ALA A 233 -28.32 -16.58 4.53
CA ALA A 233 -29.07 -15.51 3.87
C ALA A 233 -29.83 -16.02 2.64
N ASP A 234 -31.16 -15.88 2.67
CA ASP A 234 -32.08 -16.32 1.61
C ASP A 234 -32.95 -15.17 1.07
N LEU A 235 -33.07 -14.04 1.78
CA LEU A 235 -33.99 -12.94 1.45
C LEU A 235 -33.25 -11.67 1.00
N PRO A 236 -33.76 -10.89 0.02
CA PRO A 236 -33.09 -9.70 -0.52
C PRO A 236 -32.63 -8.67 0.52
N TYR A 237 -33.44 -8.39 1.55
CA TYR A 237 -33.07 -7.43 2.60
C TYR A 237 -31.92 -7.93 3.51
N GLN A 238 -31.73 -9.26 3.61
CA GLN A 238 -30.61 -9.84 4.36
C GLN A 238 -29.30 -9.58 3.65
N PHE A 239 -29.27 -9.66 2.31
CA PHE A 239 -28.12 -9.29 1.50
C PHE A 239 -27.79 -7.79 1.59
N GLU A 240 -28.80 -6.93 1.68
CA GLU A 240 -28.60 -5.49 1.90
C GLU A 240 -27.95 -5.21 3.27
N HIS A 241 -28.44 -5.84 4.33
CA HIS A 241 -27.83 -5.73 5.67
C HIS A 241 -26.42 -6.35 5.72
N LEU A 242 -26.17 -7.44 5.00
CA LEU A 242 -24.86 -8.06 4.85
C LEU A 242 -23.86 -7.14 4.14
N ASN A 243 -24.28 -6.42 3.09
CA ASN A 243 -23.42 -5.43 2.42
C ASN A 243 -22.98 -4.33 3.38
N ARG A 244 -23.90 -3.83 4.22
CA ARG A 244 -23.56 -2.83 5.24
C ARG A 244 -22.62 -3.39 6.30
N THR A 245 -22.92 -4.57 6.83
CA THR A 245 -22.08 -5.25 7.84
C THR A 245 -20.67 -5.54 7.29
N TRP A 246 -20.59 -5.92 6.02
CA TRP A 246 -19.32 -6.10 5.32
C TRP A 246 -18.54 -4.79 5.20
N SER A 247 -19.21 -3.70 4.81
CA SER A 247 -18.61 -2.37 4.75
C SER A 247 -18.03 -1.95 6.10
N ASP A 248 -18.79 -2.10 7.19
CA ASP A 248 -18.35 -1.78 8.55
C ASP A 248 -17.13 -2.63 8.97
N THR A 249 -17.16 -3.93 8.64
CA THR A 249 -16.04 -4.86 8.92
C THR A 249 -14.78 -4.45 8.15
N ARG A 250 -14.93 -4.01 6.91
CA ARG A 250 -13.81 -3.57 6.08
C ARG A 250 -13.26 -2.20 6.51
N GLN A 251 -14.14 -1.29 6.92
CA GLN A 251 -13.72 -0.04 7.54
C GLN A 251 -12.88 -0.31 8.78
N LYS A 252 -13.32 -1.25 9.64
CA LYS A 252 -12.56 -1.64 10.81
C LYS A 252 -11.18 -2.23 10.47
N ALA A 253 -11.10 -3.05 9.43
CA ALA A 253 -9.83 -3.58 8.92
C ALA A 253 -8.88 -2.43 8.53
N SER A 254 -9.37 -1.47 7.75
CA SER A 254 -8.59 -0.31 7.30
C SER A 254 -8.14 0.59 8.46
N GLU A 255 -9.01 0.80 9.46
CA GLU A 255 -8.67 1.55 10.69
C GLU A 255 -7.51 0.89 11.46
N LEU A 256 -7.46 -0.44 11.50
CA LEU A 256 -6.42 -1.18 12.20
C LEU A 256 -5.13 -1.32 11.37
N ALA A 257 -5.25 -1.53 10.07
CA ALA A 257 -4.13 -1.67 9.16
C ALA A 257 -3.41 -0.33 8.91
N GLY A 258 -4.15 0.79 8.89
CA GLY A 258 -3.62 2.13 8.58
C GLY A 258 -2.38 2.51 9.41
N PRO A 259 -2.42 2.42 10.75
CA PRO A 259 -1.25 2.68 11.59
C PRO A 259 -0.06 1.74 11.33
N VAL A 260 -0.30 0.46 11.00
CA VAL A 260 0.77 -0.50 10.67
C VAL A 260 1.39 -0.18 9.30
N MET A 261 0.59 0.22 8.32
CA MET A 261 1.09 0.71 7.03
C MET A 261 1.87 2.02 7.18
N ALA A 262 1.47 2.90 8.10
CA ALA A 262 2.22 4.11 8.42
C ALA A 262 3.58 3.76 9.04
N MET A 263 3.61 2.82 9.99
CA MET A 263 4.85 2.27 10.55
C MET A 263 5.77 1.68 9.48
N ASP A 264 5.22 0.99 8.48
CA ASP A 264 6.02 0.47 7.35
C ASP A 264 6.71 1.60 6.57
N ARG A 265 6.00 2.70 6.28
CA ARG A 265 6.59 3.86 5.60
C ARG A 265 7.63 4.57 6.47
N GLU A 266 7.31 4.81 7.74
CA GLU A 266 8.24 5.41 8.71
C GLU A 266 9.53 4.59 8.83
N LEU A 267 9.42 3.25 8.87
CA LEU A 267 10.58 2.35 8.89
C LEU A 267 11.44 2.53 7.65
N GLN A 268 10.83 2.60 6.46
CA GLN A 268 11.55 2.79 5.21
C GLN A 268 12.26 4.15 5.18
N ASP A 269 11.59 5.21 5.63
CA ASP A 269 12.15 6.57 5.70
C ASP A 269 13.33 6.63 6.69
N GLU A 270 13.16 6.13 7.93
CA GLU A 270 14.23 6.10 8.93
C GLU A 270 15.44 5.23 8.50
N ALA A 271 15.20 4.19 7.71
CA ALA A 271 16.28 3.38 7.18
C ALA A 271 17.09 4.10 6.09
N LEU A 272 16.46 4.99 5.30
CA LEU A 272 17.16 5.82 4.32
C LEU A 272 18.14 6.79 5.02
N ASP A 273 17.81 7.26 6.22
CA ASP A 273 18.69 8.12 7.03
C ASP A 273 19.96 7.40 7.51
N LEU A 274 19.98 6.06 7.49
CA LEU A 274 21.18 5.28 7.80
C LEU A 274 22.19 5.26 6.66
N LEU A 275 21.79 5.66 5.44
CA LEU A 275 22.59 5.52 4.22
C LEU A 275 23.57 6.70 4.03
N SER A 276 24.71 6.41 3.42
CA SER A 276 25.61 7.45 2.93
C SER A 276 25.10 8.08 1.63
N VAL A 277 25.60 9.28 1.32
CA VAL A 277 25.29 9.96 0.05
C VAL A 277 25.61 9.10 -1.17
N ASP A 278 26.70 8.32 -1.12
CA ASP A 278 27.08 7.43 -2.22
C ASP A 278 26.16 6.20 -2.33
N GLN A 279 25.61 5.72 -1.22
CA GLN A 279 24.60 4.64 -1.25
C GLN A 279 23.29 5.14 -1.86
N LEU A 280 22.84 6.35 -1.53
CA LEU A 280 21.63 6.96 -2.08
C LEU A 280 21.69 7.14 -3.61
N LYS A 281 22.88 7.34 -4.19
CA LYS A 281 23.07 7.42 -5.65
C LYS A 281 22.68 6.14 -6.40
N ARG A 282 22.55 5.00 -5.72
CA ARG A 282 22.08 3.74 -6.33
C ARG A 282 20.60 3.77 -6.74
N GLY A 283 19.87 4.81 -6.34
CA GLY A 283 18.45 4.95 -6.60
C GLY A 283 17.57 4.15 -5.64
N PRO A 284 16.23 4.29 -5.76
CA PRO A 284 15.28 3.67 -4.84
C PRO A 284 15.29 2.14 -4.97
N LEU A 285 15.02 1.46 -3.85
CA LEU A 285 14.78 0.02 -3.85
C LEU A 285 13.50 -0.27 -4.66
N SER A 286 13.60 -1.14 -5.67
CA SER A 286 12.43 -1.54 -6.44
C SER A 286 11.54 -2.51 -5.65
N ASP A 287 10.23 -2.27 -5.65
CA ASP A 287 9.27 -3.20 -5.06
C ASP A 287 9.24 -4.54 -5.80
N PRO A 288 9.01 -5.66 -5.08
CA PRO A 288 8.84 -6.97 -5.68
C PRO A 288 7.71 -6.96 -6.71
N VAL A 289 7.83 -7.80 -7.74
CA VAL A 289 6.80 -7.93 -8.77
C VAL A 289 5.54 -8.52 -8.13
N SER A 290 4.47 -7.73 -8.08
CA SER A 290 3.15 -8.13 -7.59
C SER A 290 2.12 -8.08 -8.73
N VAL A 291 1.00 -8.78 -8.56
CA VAL A 291 -0.13 -8.71 -9.51
C VAL A 291 -0.59 -7.26 -9.65
N LEU A 292 -0.72 -6.55 -8.52
CA LEU A 292 -1.05 -5.13 -8.48
C LEU A 292 -0.12 -4.28 -9.36
N LYS A 293 1.20 -4.46 -9.25
CA LYS A 293 2.18 -3.71 -10.05
C LYS A 293 2.05 -4.00 -11.56
N VAL A 294 1.68 -5.22 -11.93
CA VAL A 294 1.37 -5.57 -13.33
C VAL A 294 0.09 -4.87 -13.79
N VAL A 295 -0.96 -4.86 -12.96
CA VAL A 295 -2.22 -4.15 -13.28
C VAL A 295 -1.98 -2.64 -13.41
N ASP A 296 -1.19 -2.05 -12.53
CA ASP A 296 -0.80 -0.64 -12.58
C ASP A 296 -0.07 -0.34 -13.88
N LEU A 297 0.95 -1.14 -14.22
CA LEU A 297 1.72 -0.97 -15.45
C LEU A 297 0.83 -1.10 -16.70
N LEU A 298 -0.01 -2.13 -16.76
CA LEU A 298 -0.93 -2.35 -17.88
C LEU A 298 -1.93 -1.21 -18.03
N THR A 299 -2.45 -0.69 -16.92
CA THR A 299 -3.39 0.44 -16.92
C THR A 299 -2.71 1.71 -17.42
N ILE A 300 -1.53 2.04 -16.88
CA ILE A 300 -0.78 3.24 -17.23
C ILE A 300 -0.35 3.20 -18.70
N THR A 301 0.30 2.11 -19.11
CA THR A 301 0.83 1.97 -20.47
C THR A 301 -0.29 1.76 -21.49
N GLY A 302 -1.38 1.09 -21.10
CA GLY A 302 -2.57 0.93 -21.92
C GLY A 302 -3.23 2.27 -22.22
N LEU A 303 -3.49 3.10 -21.20
CA LEU A 303 -4.06 4.44 -21.36
C LEU A 303 -3.19 5.33 -22.24
N ALA A 304 -1.90 5.45 -21.92
CA ALA A 304 -0.96 6.30 -22.65
C ALA A 304 -0.77 5.81 -24.10
N GLY A 305 -0.51 4.51 -24.27
CA GLY A 305 -0.23 3.90 -25.56
C GLY A 305 -1.43 3.91 -26.50
N LEU A 306 -2.59 3.44 -26.03
CA LEU A 306 -3.81 3.39 -26.85
C LEU A 306 -4.33 4.81 -27.17
N GLY A 307 -4.25 5.74 -26.22
CA GLY A 307 -4.56 7.15 -26.46
C GLY A 307 -3.69 7.77 -27.55
N LEU A 308 -2.37 7.53 -27.49
CA LEU A 308 -1.44 7.98 -28.53
C LEU A 308 -1.74 7.36 -29.91
N LEU A 309 -2.04 6.07 -29.97
CA LEU A 309 -2.40 5.38 -31.21
C LEU A 309 -3.68 5.96 -31.83
N LEU A 310 -4.70 6.26 -31.02
CA LEU A 310 -5.95 6.88 -31.45
C LEU A 310 -5.73 8.31 -31.97
N ILE A 311 -4.91 9.12 -31.29
CA ILE A 311 -4.57 10.46 -31.74
C ILE A 311 -3.83 10.42 -33.07
N ARG A 312 -2.78 9.60 -33.16
CA ARG A 312 -1.95 9.46 -34.37
C ARG A 312 -2.70 8.78 -35.51
N GLY A 313 -3.79 8.07 -35.22
CA GLY A 313 -4.52 7.28 -36.19
C GLY A 313 -3.67 6.13 -36.76
N LEU A 314 -2.87 5.50 -35.89
CA LEU A 314 -2.05 4.31 -36.21
C LEU A 314 -2.78 3.06 -35.70
N PHE A 315 -3.16 2.15 -36.59
CA PHE A 315 -3.99 0.98 -36.27
C PHE A 315 -5.26 1.31 -35.44
N PRO A 316 -6.06 2.32 -35.81
CA PRO A 316 -7.10 2.86 -34.94
C PRO A 316 -8.23 1.87 -34.64
N ARG A 317 -8.47 0.86 -35.50
CA ARG A 317 -9.46 -0.19 -35.22
C ARG A 317 -9.02 -1.06 -34.04
N PHE A 318 -7.75 -1.48 -34.04
CA PHE A 318 -7.17 -2.24 -32.95
C PHE A 318 -7.06 -1.39 -31.68
N ALA A 319 -6.61 -0.14 -31.82
CA ALA A 319 -6.50 0.78 -30.69
C ALA A 319 -7.88 1.05 -30.05
N ALA A 320 -8.91 1.30 -30.87
CA ALA A 320 -10.26 1.55 -30.38
C ALA A 320 -10.88 0.32 -29.71
N PHE A 321 -10.73 -0.87 -30.30
CA PHE A 321 -11.22 -2.10 -29.68
C PHE A 321 -10.51 -2.40 -28.36
N SER A 322 -9.19 -2.28 -28.31
CA SER A 322 -8.41 -2.53 -27.09
C SER A 322 -8.73 -1.51 -26.00
N ALA A 323 -8.91 -0.23 -26.37
CA ALA A 323 -9.34 0.82 -25.45
C ALA A 323 -10.76 0.53 -24.93
N ALA A 324 -11.68 0.07 -25.78
CA ALA A 324 -13.02 -0.33 -25.35
C ALA A 324 -12.96 -1.46 -24.32
N MET A 325 -12.14 -2.49 -24.53
CA MET A 325 -12.01 -3.59 -23.56
C MET A 325 -11.44 -3.11 -22.21
N MET A 326 -10.43 -2.25 -22.24
CA MET A 326 -9.83 -1.69 -21.03
C MET A 326 -10.83 -0.84 -20.23
N ILE A 327 -11.53 0.10 -20.90
CA ILE A 327 -12.53 0.96 -20.24
C ILE A 327 -13.73 0.15 -19.79
N PHE A 328 -14.10 -0.90 -20.52
CA PHE A 328 -15.13 -1.83 -20.08
C PHE A 328 -14.71 -2.58 -18.81
N GLY A 329 -13.42 -2.92 -18.66
CA GLY A 329 -12.87 -3.41 -17.40
C GLY A 329 -13.10 -2.45 -16.23
N PHE A 330 -12.91 -1.15 -16.44
CA PHE A 330 -13.24 -0.13 -15.42
C PHE A 330 -14.75 -0.06 -15.15
N TYR A 331 -15.58 -0.12 -16.19
CA TYR A 331 -17.03 -0.21 -15.99
C TYR A 331 -17.43 -1.43 -15.12
N LEU A 332 -16.86 -2.60 -15.39
CA LEU A 332 -17.16 -3.84 -14.67
C LEU A 332 -16.65 -3.86 -13.22
N ALA A 333 -15.62 -3.07 -12.89
CA ALA A 333 -15.11 -2.98 -11.53
C ALA A 333 -16.08 -2.25 -10.60
N MET A 334 -16.86 -1.28 -11.10
CA MET A 334 -17.85 -0.53 -10.30
C MET A 334 -19.08 -0.20 -11.16
N PRO A 335 -19.90 -1.21 -11.52
CA PRO A 335 -21.00 -0.99 -12.45
C PRO A 335 -22.21 -0.37 -11.72
N PRO A 336 -22.86 0.66 -12.30
CA PRO A 336 -24.01 1.34 -11.69
C PRO A 336 -25.30 0.52 -11.83
N LEU A 337 -25.33 -0.68 -11.24
CA LEU A 337 -26.44 -1.61 -11.33
C LEU A 337 -27.40 -1.46 -10.14
N PRO A 338 -28.69 -1.79 -10.31
CA PRO A 338 -29.62 -1.90 -9.18
C PRO A 338 -29.05 -2.83 -8.09
N GLY A 339 -29.05 -2.37 -6.83
CA GLY A 339 -28.58 -3.16 -5.69
C GLY A 339 -27.06 -3.15 -5.45
N VAL A 340 -26.28 -2.49 -6.31
CA VAL A 340 -24.86 -2.19 -6.04
C VAL A 340 -24.78 -0.81 -5.36
N PRO A 341 -24.00 -0.65 -4.28
CA PRO A 341 -23.78 0.66 -3.67
C PRO A 341 -23.28 1.68 -4.70
N GLU A 342 -23.73 2.94 -4.58
CA GLU A 342 -23.26 3.99 -5.48
C GLU A 342 -21.75 4.19 -5.34
N ALA A 343 -21.07 4.32 -6.47
CA ALA A 343 -19.64 4.59 -6.48
C ALA A 343 -19.39 6.00 -5.87
N PRO A 344 -18.37 6.16 -5.01
CA PRO A 344 -18.07 7.45 -4.42
C PRO A 344 -17.68 8.46 -5.50
N GLY A 345 -18.37 9.60 -5.54
CA GLY A 345 -18.13 10.67 -6.49
C GLY A 345 -19.39 11.51 -6.75
N PRO A 346 -19.29 12.60 -7.52
CA PRO A 346 -20.43 13.45 -7.86
C PRO A 346 -21.33 12.84 -8.96
N GLU A 347 -20.98 11.67 -9.48
CA GLU A 347 -21.64 11.06 -10.62
C GLU A 347 -22.74 10.09 -10.19
N HIS A 348 -23.98 10.38 -10.59
CA HIS A 348 -25.10 9.44 -10.48
C HIS A 348 -25.42 8.89 -11.89
N SER A 349 -25.59 7.58 -12.01
CA SER A 349 -25.90 6.92 -13.27
C SER A 349 -26.69 5.65 -12.99
N PHE A 350 -27.57 5.27 -13.91
CA PHE A 350 -28.33 4.01 -13.83
C PHE A 350 -28.01 3.16 -15.05
N ILE A 351 -27.28 2.06 -14.85
CA ILE A 351 -26.77 1.11 -15.85
C ILE A 351 -25.77 1.74 -16.83
N VAL A 352 -26.07 2.89 -17.43
CA VAL A 352 -25.23 3.59 -18.40
C VAL A 352 -24.55 4.77 -17.72
N ASN A 353 -23.22 4.69 -17.55
CA ASN A 353 -22.37 5.80 -17.12
C ASN A 353 -21.44 6.26 -18.26
N LYS A 354 -20.59 7.26 -17.98
CA LYS A 354 -19.61 7.78 -18.93
C LYS A 354 -18.69 6.69 -19.52
N ASN A 355 -18.25 5.73 -18.71
CA ASN A 355 -17.38 4.64 -19.16
C ASN A 355 -18.09 3.78 -20.21
N LEU A 356 -19.37 3.43 -19.98
CA LEU A 356 -20.13 2.63 -20.95
C LEU A 356 -20.42 3.40 -22.25
N ILE A 357 -20.70 4.70 -22.15
CA ILE A 357 -20.85 5.58 -23.34
C ILE A 357 -19.56 5.59 -24.15
N GLU A 358 -18.41 5.74 -23.48
CA GLU A 358 -17.09 5.74 -24.11
C GLU A 358 -16.77 4.38 -24.76
N VAL A 359 -17.12 3.27 -24.11
CA VAL A 359 -17.01 1.91 -24.69
C VAL A 359 -17.83 1.80 -25.98
N MET A 360 -19.09 2.24 -25.98
CA MET A 360 -19.94 2.21 -27.18
C MET A 360 -19.36 3.08 -28.31
N ALA A 361 -18.85 4.27 -27.99
CA ALA A 361 -18.21 5.16 -28.94
C ALA A 361 -16.94 4.52 -29.55
N LEU A 362 -16.10 3.90 -28.72
CA LEU A 362 -14.90 3.21 -29.16
C LEU A 362 -15.21 1.98 -30.00
N LEU A 363 -16.23 1.19 -29.66
CA LEU A 363 -16.68 0.06 -30.49
C LEU A 363 -17.21 0.53 -31.85
N ALA A 364 -17.95 1.65 -31.88
CA ALA A 364 -18.35 2.27 -33.14
C ALA A 364 -17.14 2.70 -33.98
N LEU A 365 -16.13 3.33 -33.36
CA LEU A 365 -14.87 3.69 -34.01
C LEU A 365 -14.06 2.47 -34.47
N ALA A 366 -14.10 1.35 -33.75
CA ALA A 366 -13.43 0.10 -34.12
C ALA A 366 -14.02 -0.51 -35.41
N CYS A 367 -15.30 -0.25 -35.68
CA CYS A 367 -15.99 -0.70 -36.89
C CYS A 367 -15.71 0.20 -38.11
N ILE A 368 -15.21 1.42 -37.92
CA ILE A 368 -15.05 2.44 -38.96
C ILE A 368 -13.56 2.67 -39.28
N PRO A 369 -13.15 2.76 -40.56
CA PRO A 369 -11.75 2.99 -40.94
C PRO A 369 -11.33 4.47 -40.77
N SER A 370 -11.54 5.06 -39.59
CA SER A 370 -11.31 6.49 -39.32
C SER A 370 -9.85 6.94 -39.54
N GLY A 371 -8.89 6.01 -39.46
CA GLY A 371 -7.46 6.26 -39.77
C GLY A 371 -7.19 6.59 -41.24
N MET A 372 -8.06 6.15 -42.15
CA MET A 372 -7.95 6.47 -43.58
C MET A 372 -8.36 7.91 -43.88
N TRP A 373 -9.22 8.51 -43.05
CA TRP A 373 -9.68 9.89 -43.22
C TRP A 373 -8.66 10.90 -42.69
N PHE A 374 -8.13 10.66 -41.49
CA PHE A 374 -7.13 11.51 -40.86
C PHE A 374 -6.27 10.65 -39.92
N GLY A 375 -5.03 10.34 -40.27
CA GLY A 375 -4.15 9.47 -39.47
C GLY A 375 -2.93 8.96 -40.22
N LEU A 376 -1.98 8.36 -39.50
CA LEU A 376 -0.79 7.76 -40.09
C LEU A 376 -1.10 6.54 -40.98
N ASP A 377 -2.21 5.84 -40.74
CA ASP A 377 -2.65 4.73 -41.58
C ASP A 377 -2.90 5.15 -43.04
N SER A 378 -3.45 6.35 -43.29
CA SER A 378 -3.66 6.86 -44.65
C SER A 378 -2.34 7.14 -45.37
N VAL A 379 -1.35 7.66 -44.63
CA VAL A 379 0.01 7.93 -45.12
C VAL A 379 0.70 6.60 -45.48
N LEU A 380 0.65 5.62 -44.59
CA LEU A 380 1.22 4.29 -44.80
C LEU A 380 0.58 3.55 -45.98
N ALA A 381 -0.75 3.63 -46.12
CA ALA A 381 -1.47 3.07 -47.26
C ALA A 381 -1.02 3.73 -48.58
N THR A 382 -0.88 5.06 -48.60
CA THR A 382 -0.41 5.82 -49.76
C THR A 382 1.01 5.43 -50.16
N PHE A 383 1.93 5.29 -49.20
CA PHE A 383 3.30 4.84 -49.46
C PHE A 383 3.38 3.41 -50.00
N ARG A 384 2.55 2.49 -49.49
CA ARG A 384 2.48 1.10 -49.99
C ARG A 384 1.95 1.04 -51.43
N LEU A 385 0.91 1.82 -51.74
CA LEU A 385 0.37 1.92 -53.10
C LEU A 385 1.41 2.48 -54.08
N ARG A 386 2.13 3.56 -53.70
CA ARG A 386 3.22 4.13 -54.53
C ARG A 386 4.37 3.15 -54.76
N ARG A 387 4.73 2.33 -53.78
CA ARG A 387 5.77 1.30 -53.95
C ARG A 387 5.31 0.13 -54.82
N ALA A 388 4.04 -0.26 -54.73
CA ALA A 388 3.47 -1.32 -55.56
C ALA A 388 3.41 -0.91 -57.04
N THR A 389 3.02 0.35 -57.34
CA THR A 389 3.04 0.87 -58.71
C THR A 389 4.47 0.96 -59.28
N LEU A 390 5.46 1.36 -58.48
CA LEU A 390 6.86 1.40 -58.91
C LEU A 390 7.49 0.00 -59.14
N LYS A 391 7.01 -1.03 -58.43
CA LYS A 391 7.45 -2.43 -58.65
C LYS A 391 6.76 -3.11 -59.84
N GLY A 392 5.55 -2.71 -60.20
CA GLY A 392 4.84 -3.22 -61.38
C GLY A 392 5.21 -2.51 -62.70
N ALA A 393 6.00 -1.42 -62.62
CA ALA A 393 6.50 -0.67 -63.77
C ALA A 393 7.98 -0.99 -64.11
N ARG A 394 8.58 -1.97 -63.43
CA ARG A 394 9.85 -2.62 -63.77
C ARG A 394 9.56 -4.05 -64.20
#